data_AF-W6KZX7-F1
#
_entry.id   AF-W6KZX7-F1
#
_cell.length_a   1.000
_cell.length_b   1.000
_cell.length_c   1.000
_cell.angle_alpha   90.00
_cell.angle_beta   90.00
_cell.angle_gamma   90.00
#
_symmetry.space_group_name_H-M   'P 1'
#
loop_
_entity.id
_entity.type
_entity.pdbx_description
1 polymer ?
#
loop_
_entity_poly.entity_id
_entity_poly.type
_entity_poly.pdbx_seq_one_letter_code
_entity_poly.pdbx_strand_id
1 'polypeptide(L)'
;MLSNSKTPLSPRSGSLFKEKRLLIWYTLIILFLGGAFRFFYKNYWSPEKSNKLVRFNSGEPSPKKLHKRHDSSSSKHRKRHSKSLKINHTLPSVILLLGIHSSGKTEWSTQYIERVCTTAILIRSDDIRKNLTGSVQDHTKEDEVERLMLMELEKNIQLKQTIVIDDCEHNLCPEFRRKIIDLVPSDKFNLVVRCFLLKPIFARERIIKDSKEGKKLYVATDLELEGLALQFDETQEDLKNEGLIEIKD
;
A
#
# COMPACT_ATOMS: atom_id res chain seq x y z
N MET A 1 64.42 -33.34 -43.52
CA MET A 1 63.27 -32.43 -43.54
C MET A 1 62.98 -31.97 -42.11
N LEU A 2 62.87 -30.65 -41.96
CA LEU A 2 62.40 -29.85 -40.82
C LEU A 2 63.21 -29.91 -39.51
N SER A 3 64.22 -29.03 -39.44
CA SER A 3 64.87 -28.61 -38.20
C SER A 3 64.18 -27.36 -37.62
N ASN A 4 64.08 -27.37 -36.29
CA ASN A 4 63.56 -26.28 -35.45
C ASN A 4 64.46 -25.04 -35.48
N SER A 5 63.85 -23.86 -35.60
CA SER A 5 64.48 -22.59 -35.21
C SER A 5 63.64 -21.89 -34.12
N LYS A 6 64.23 -21.83 -32.91
CA LYS A 6 63.75 -21.06 -31.76
C LYS A 6 64.05 -19.58 -31.99
N THR A 7 63.11 -18.70 -31.64
CA THR A 7 63.33 -17.25 -31.49
C THR A 7 63.05 -16.80 -30.05
N PRO A 8 63.75 -15.76 -29.56
CA PRO A 8 63.87 -15.47 -28.13
C PRO A 8 62.76 -14.56 -27.59
N LEU A 9 62.40 -14.77 -26.33
CA LEU A 9 61.47 -13.93 -25.56
C LEU A 9 62.19 -12.68 -25.02
N SER A 10 61.68 -11.51 -25.38
CA SER A 10 62.06 -10.21 -24.80
C SER A 10 61.17 -9.88 -23.59
N PRO A 11 61.72 -9.49 -22.42
CA PRO A 11 60.92 -9.08 -21.27
C PRO A 11 60.49 -7.60 -21.40
N ARG A 12 59.19 -7.36 -21.56
CA ARG A 12 58.57 -6.02 -21.48
C ARG A 12 58.00 -5.82 -20.07
N SER A 13 58.85 -5.54 -19.08
CA SER A 13 58.42 -5.14 -17.73
C SER A 13 58.47 -3.61 -17.60
N GLY A 14 57.31 -2.97 -17.58
CA GLY A 14 57.24 -1.52 -17.37
C GLY A 14 55.86 -0.86 -17.29
N SER A 15 54.75 -1.49 -17.74
CA SER A 15 53.44 -0.81 -17.75
C SER A 15 52.54 -1.12 -16.54
N LEU A 16 52.77 -2.22 -15.82
CA LEU A 16 51.86 -2.72 -14.77
C LEU A 16 51.78 -1.84 -13.52
N PHE A 17 52.77 -0.97 -13.28
CA PHE A 17 52.78 -0.07 -12.12
C PHE A 17 52.02 1.25 -12.34
N LYS A 18 51.83 1.69 -13.60
CA LYS A 18 51.11 2.93 -13.89
C LYS A 18 49.58 2.75 -13.82
N GLU A 19 49.08 1.60 -14.26
CA GLU A 19 47.64 1.30 -14.24
C GLU A 19 47.08 1.15 -12.82
N LYS A 20 47.83 0.52 -11.91
CA LYS A 20 47.39 0.35 -10.51
C LYS A 20 47.26 1.67 -9.75
N ARG A 21 48.08 2.68 -10.07
CA ARG A 21 47.96 4.00 -9.45
C ARG A 21 46.69 4.72 -9.86
N LEU A 22 46.33 4.65 -11.14
CA LEU A 22 45.08 5.24 -11.64
C LEU A 22 43.86 4.61 -10.96
N LEU A 23 43.84 3.29 -10.82
CA LEU A 23 42.73 2.58 -10.18
C LEU A 23 42.51 3.03 -8.72
N ILE A 24 43.60 3.24 -7.97
CA ILE A 24 43.55 3.72 -6.57
C ILE A 24 43.01 5.16 -6.49
N TRP A 25 43.38 6.02 -7.43
CA TRP A 25 42.84 7.38 -7.47
C TRP A 25 41.35 7.41 -7.79
N TYR A 26 40.87 6.57 -8.71
CA TYR A 26 39.44 6.47 -9.02
C TYR A 26 38.61 5.97 -7.84
N THR A 27 39.09 4.98 -7.09
CA THR A 27 38.36 4.47 -5.91
C THR A 27 38.27 5.51 -4.80
N LEU A 28 39.33 6.29 -4.58
CA LEU A 28 39.32 7.39 -3.60
C LEU A 28 38.33 8.50 -3.99
N ILE A 29 38.26 8.87 -5.28
CA ILE A 29 37.29 9.88 -5.77
C ILE A 29 35.85 9.40 -5.56
N ILE A 30 35.55 8.14 -5.88
CA ILE A 30 34.20 7.58 -5.71
C ILE A 30 33.79 7.55 -4.23
N LEU A 31 34.70 7.17 -3.33
CA LEU A 31 34.44 7.19 -1.89
C LEU A 31 34.17 8.61 -1.37
N PHE A 32 34.93 9.60 -1.87
CA PHE A 32 34.74 11.00 -1.48
C PHE A 32 33.41 11.56 -1.97
N LEU A 33 33.03 11.27 -3.22
CA LEU A 33 31.74 11.66 -3.80
C LEU A 33 30.56 11.02 -3.06
N GLY A 34 30.65 9.72 -2.72
CA GLY A 34 29.62 9.03 -1.95
C GLY A 34 29.46 9.59 -0.53
N GLY A 35 30.58 9.92 0.13
CA GLY A 35 30.58 10.56 1.46
C GLY A 35 29.97 11.95 1.44
N ALA A 36 30.35 12.79 0.47
CA ALA A 36 29.79 14.12 0.29
C ALA A 36 28.28 14.05 0.00
N PHE A 37 27.85 13.17 -0.90
CA PHE A 37 26.42 12.99 -1.23
C PHE A 37 25.62 12.58 0.01
N ARG A 38 26.11 11.63 0.82
CA ARG A 38 25.45 11.23 2.08
C ARG A 38 25.36 12.38 3.09
N PHE A 39 26.41 13.21 3.18
CA PHE A 39 26.43 14.39 4.06
C PHE A 39 25.39 15.44 3.62
N PHE A 40 25.35 15.77 2.33
CA PHE A 40 24.37 16.72 1.80
C PHE A 40 22.94 16.20 1.89
N TYR A 41 22.71 14.92 1.60
CA TYR A 41 21.39 14.32 1.70
C TYR A 41 20.86 14.36 3.14
N LYS A 42 21.70 14.07 4.13
CA LYS A 42 21.31 14.13 5.55
C LYS A 42 21.03 15.55 6.03
N ASN A 43 21.82 16.53 5.61
CA ASN A 43 21.74 17.89 6.16
C ASN A 43 20.75 18.80 5.41
N TYR A 44 20.51 18.55 4.12
CA TYR A 44 19.63 19.41 3.32
C TYR A 44 18.32 18.73 2.93
N TRP A 45 18.30 17.39 2.83
CA TRP A 45 17.14 16.66 2.31
C TRP A 45 16.36 15.86 3.35
N SER A 46 16.81 15.84 4.61
CA SER A 46 16.02 15.27 5.71
C SER A 46 15.01 16.32 6.19
N PRO A 47 13.71 16.23 5.85
CA PRO A 47 12.73 17.20 6.29
C PRO A 47 12.45 16.90 7.76
N GLU A 48 13.00 17.74 8.63
CA GLU A 48 12.60 17.78 10.03
C GLU A 48 11.11 18.16 10.08
N LYS A 49 10.27 17.18 10.42
CA LYS A 49 8.81 17.31 10.57
C LYS A 49 8.51 18.37 11.64
N SER A 50 8.35 19.63 11.23
CA SER A 50 7.83 20.69 12.10
C SER A 50 6.31 20.63 12.13
N ASN A 51 5.80 19.86 13.08
CA ASN A 51 4.41 19.94 13.53
C ASN A 51 4.16 21.31 14.18
N LYS A 52 3.60 22.27 13.44
CA LYS A 52 2.83 23.39 14.02
C LYS A 52 1.55 23.60 13.22
N LEU A 53 0.54 22.84 13.62
CA LEU A 53 -0.84 23.03 13.21
C LEU A 53 -1.34 24.35 13.82
N VAL A 54 -1.48 25.37 12.99
CA VAL A 54 -2.13 26.64 13.32
C VAL A 54 -3.64 26.36 13.42
N ARG A 55 -4.17 26.27 14.64
CA ARG A 55 -5.63 26.30 14.88
C ARG A 55 -6.11 27.75 14.83
N PHE A 56 -6.79 28.12 13.75
CA PHE A 56 -7.64 29.30 13.73
C PHE A 56 -8.96 28.97 14.44
N ASN A 57 -9.11 29.48 15.66
CA ASN A 57 -10.41 29.56 16.34
C ASN A 57 -11.11 30.84 15.88
N SER A 58 -11.96 30.76 14.87
CA SER A 58 -12.97 31.80 14.60
C SER A 58 -14.20 31.50 15.43
N GLY A 59 -14.28 32.14 16.60
CA GLY A 59 -15.48 32.12 17.44
C GLY A 59 -16.51 33.12 16.89
N GLU A 60 -17.64 32.62 16.41
CA GLU A 60 -18.88 33.39 16.34
C GLU A 60 -19.80 32.99 17.51
N PRO A 61 -20.49 33.95 18.15
CA PRO A 61 -21.29 33.71 19.33
C PRO A 61 -22.70 33.22 18.96
N SER A 62 -23.14 32.12 19.58
CA SER A 62 -24.51 31.65 19.52
C SER A 62 -25.44 32.45 20.45
N PRO A 63 -26.69 32.74 20.04
CA PRO A 63 -27.67 33.37 20.93
C PRO A 63 -28.34 32.34 21.85
N LYS A 64 -28.42 32.71 23.13
CA LYS A 64 -29.14 32.01 24.20
C LYS A 64 -30.65 32.04 23.99
N LYS A 65 -31.32 30.92 24.31
CA LYS A 65 -32.67 30.69 24.91
C LYS A 65 -33.16 29.32 24.40
N LEU A 66 -33.88 28.46 25.12
CA LEU A 66 -34.79 28.61 26.25
C LEU A 66 -34.95 27.23 26.92
N HIS A 67 -35.06 27.18 28.24
CA HIS A 67 -35.38 25.96 28.99
C HIS A 67 -36.80 25.45 28.70
N LYS A 68 -36.95 24.14 28.43
CA LYS A 68 -38.12 23.35 28.83
C LYS A 68 -37.66 21.97 29.30
N ARG A 69 -38.16 21.58 30.48
CA ARG A 69 -37.90 20.32 31.21
C ARG A 69 -38.86 19.21 30.76
N HIS A 70 -38.49 17.98 31.15
CA HIS A 70 -39.23 16.71 31.14
C HIS A 70 -39.24 16.01 29.76
N ASP A 71 -38.82 14.74 29.57
CA ASP A 71 -38.89 13.58 30.45
C ASP A 71 -37.72 12.59 30.29
N SER A 72 -37.56 11.81 31.36
CA SER A 72 -36.65 10.68 31.56
C SER A 72 -36.75 9.59 30.48
N SER A 73 -35.65 9.37 29.75
CA SER A 73 -35.25 8.03 29.35
C SER A 73 -33.73 7.95 29.43
N SER A 74 -33.25 7.14 30.38
CA SER A 74 -31.84 6.92 30.65
C SER A 74 -31.22 6.09 29.52
N SER A 75 -30.86 6.71 28.40
CA SER A 75 -29.89 6.13 27.48
C SER A 75 -28.52 6.26 28.13
N LYS A 76 -28.10 5.20 28.83
CA LYS A 76 -26.71 5.02 29.24
C LYS A 76 -25.85 5.01 27.98
N HIS A 77 -25.39 6.19 27.55
CA HIS A 77 -24.23 6.33 26.69
C HIS A 77 -23.05 5.74 27.45
N ARG A 78 -22.87 4.41 27.31
CA ARG A 78 -21.58 3.77 27.51
C ARG A 78 -20.64 4.47 26.53
N LYS A 79 -19.89 5.45 27.01
CA LYS A 79 -18.62 5.85 26.42
C LYS A 79 -17.78 4.58 26.38
N ARG A 80 -17.91 3.81 25.30
CA ARG A 80 -16.96 2.77 24.94
C ARG A 80 -15.67 3.54 24.73
N HIS A 81 -14.81 3.55 25.75
CA HIS A 81 -13.42 3.82 25.56
C HIS A 81 -12.97 2.86 24.46
N SER A 82 -12.81 3.38 23.24
CA SER A 82 -12.25 2.66 22.11
C SER A 82 -10.82 2.31 22.51
N LYS A 83 -10.64 1.16 23.16
CA LYS A 83 -9.31 0.57 23.29
C LYS A 83 -8.82 0.42 21.86
N SER A 84 -7.81 1.20 21.47
CA SER A 84 -7.19 1.04 20.15
C SER A 84 -6.78 -0.43 20.05
N LEU A 85 -7.38 -1.15 19.11
CA LEU A 85 -7.03 -2.54 18.87
C LEU A 85 -5.55 -2.56 18.45
N LYS A 86 -4.75 -3.33 19.18
CA LYS A 86 -3.32 -3.50 18.89
C LYS A 86 -3.16 -4.78 18.10
N ILE A 87 -2.27 -4.75 17.10
CA ILE A 87 -1.90 -5.93 16.32
C ILE A 87 -1.24 -6.95 17.27
N ASN A 88 -1.72 -8.18 17.23
CA ASN A 88 -1.06 -9.29 17.87
C ASN A 88 -0.02 -9.89 16.91
N HIS A 89 1.26 -9.68 17.20
CA HIS A 89 2.38 -10.14 16.37
C HIS A 89 2.53 -11.67 16.29
N THR A 90 1.83 -12.44 17.13
CA THR A 90 1.84 -13.91 17.04
C THR A 90 0.79 -14.46 16.07
N LEU A 91 -0.12 -13.62 15.59
CA LEU A 91 -1.21 -14.03 14.69
C LEU A 91 -0.94 -13.55 13.26
N PRO A 92 -1.32 -14.34 12.23
CA PRO A 92 -1.39 -13.84 10.86
C PRO A 92 -2.40 -12.69 10.74
N SER A 93 -2.36 -11.97 9.61
CA SER A 93 -3.28 -10.86 9.35
C SER A 93 -4.10 -11.09 8.09
N VAL A 94 -5.36 -10.68 8.09
CA VAL A 94 -6.12 -10.41 6.86
C VAL A 94 -6.06 -8.90 6.64
N ILE A 95 -5.43 -8.48 5.54
CA ILE A 95 -5.12 -7.09 5.23
C ILE A 95 -5.97 -6.65 4.04
N LEU A 96 -6.92 -5.74 4.26
CA LEU A 96 -7.72 -5.13 3.20
C LEU A 96 -7.00 -3.87 2.71
N LEU A 97 -6.82 -3.75 1.40
CA LEU A 97 -6.23 -2.58 0.77
C LEU A 97 -7.34 -1.65 0.31
N LEU A 98 -7.40 -0.45 0.87
CA LEU A 98 -8.43 0.54 0.59
C LEU A 98 -7.85 1.71 -0.19
N GLY A 99 -8.50 2.08 -1.27
CA GLY A 99 -8.16 3.27 -2.05
C GLY A 99 -8.61 3.13 -3.49
N ILE A 100 -8.63 4.26 -4.21
CA ILE A 100 -9.07 4.33 -5.60
C ILE A 100 -8.16 3.55 -6.56
N HIS A 101 -8.57 3.39 -7.83
CA HIS A 101 -7.70 2.81 -8.86
C HIS A 101 -6.39 3.58 -8.98
N SER A 102 -5.30 2.86 -9.28
CA SER A 102 -3.95 3.44 -9.44
C SER A 102 -3.40 4.20 -8.22
N SER A 103 -3.97 3.99 -7.03
CA SER A 103 -3.45 4.54 -5.77
C SER A 103 -2.14 3.91 -5.30
N GLY A 104 -1.81 2.72 -5.81
CA GLY A 104 -0.57 1.98 -5.50
C GLY A 104 -0.78 0.71 -4.68
N LYS A 105 -2.04 0.25 -4.50
CA LYS A 105 -2.38 -0.98 -3.77
C LYS A 105 -1.60 -2.20 -4.27
N THR A 106 -1.66 -2.46 -5.58
CA THR A 106 -1.00 -3.61 -6.22
C THR A 106 0.53 -3.56 -6.14
N GLU A 107 1.11 -2.37 -6.27
CA GLU A 107 2.55 -2.19 -6.09
C GLU A 107 2.95 -2.48 -4.63
N TRP A 108 2.21 -1.95 -3.67
CA TRP A 108 2.47 -2.18 -2.25
C TRP A 108 2.30 -3.64 -1.86
N SER A 109 1.25 -4.32 -2.31
CA SER A 109 1.01 -5.74 -1.99
C SER A 109 2.11 -6.63 -2.54
N THR A 110 2.56 -6.36 -3.77
CA THR A 110 3.69 -7.05 -4.40
C THR A 110 4.96 -6.86 -3.55
N GLN A 111 5.31 -5.63 -3.21
CA GLN A 111 6.49 -5.34 -2.38
C GLN A 111 6.37 -5.92 -0.96
N TYR A 112 5.18 -5.91 -0.38
CA TYR A 112 4.93 -6.48 0.95
C TYR A 112 5.21 -7.99 0.95
N ILE A 113 4.71 -8.72 -0.05
CA ILE A 113 4.94 -10.16 -0.17
C ILE A 113 6.42 -10.43 -0.41
N GLU A 114 7.06 -9.70 -1.33
CA GLU A 114 8.47 -9.91 -1.67
C GLU A 114 9.42 -9.61 -0.51
N ARG A 115 9.15 -8.58 0.29
CA ARG A 115 10.10 -8.04 1.27
C ARG A 115 9.76 -8.32 2.72
N VAL A 116 8.48 -8.56 3.03
CA VAL A 116 8.00 -8.67 4.41
C VAL A 116 7.44 -10.07 4.69
N CYS A 117 6.57 -10.59 3.84
CA CYS A 117 5.89 -11.86 4.08
C CYS A 117 5.75 -12.68 2.79
N THR A 118 6.80 -13.43 2.45
CA THR A 118 6.86 -14.23 1.20
C THR A 118 5.86 -15.37 1.13
N THR A 119 5.30 -15.76 2.26
CA THR A 119 4.24 -16.78 2.38
C THR A 119 2.83 -16.18 2.43
N ALA A 120 2.69 -14.86 2.31
CA ALA A 120 1.38 -14.24 2.28
C ALA A 120 0.63 -14.59 1.00
N ILE A 121 -0.66 -14.85 1.16
CA ILE A 121 -1.58 -15.18 0.08
C ILE A 121 -2.19 -13.87 -0.42
N LEU A 122 -2.20 -13.68 -1.73
CA LEU A 122 -2.76 -12.50 -2.36
C LEU A 122 -4.03 -12.86 -3.12
N ILE A 123 -5.14 -12.23 -2.76
CA ILE A 123 -6.42 -12.33 -3.45
C ILE A 123 -6.62 -11.02 -4.20
N ARG A 124 -6.68 -11.07 -5.53
CA ARG A 124 -6.88 -9.89 -6.39
C ARG A 124 -8.19 -10.01 -7.16
N SER A 125 -9.04 -8.99 -7.07
CA SER A 125 -10.28 -8.96 -7.87
C SER A 125 -9.99 -8.90 -9.36
N ASP A 126 -8.98 -8.16 -9.81
CA ASP A 126 -8.59 -8.07 -11.22
C ASP A 126 -8.21 -9.44 -11.82
N ASP A 127 -7.52 -10.29 -11.06
CA ASP A 127 -7.13 -11.65 -11.51
C ASP A 127 -8.37 -12.54 -11.63
N ILE A 128 -9.27 -12.48 -10.64
CA ILE A 128 -10.55 -13.22 -10.65
C ILE A 128 -11.44 -12.75 -11.80
N ARG A 129 -11.62 -11.44 -11.97
CA ARG A 129 -12.41 -10.83 -13.05
C ARG A 129 -11.90 -11.26 -14.41
N LYS A 130 -10.59 -11.14 -14.64
CA LYS A 130 -9.96 -11.58 -15.89
C LYS A 130 -10.17 -13.07 -16.15
N ASN A 131 -10.15 -13.93 -15.13
CA ASN A 131 -10.43 -15.35 -15.29
C ASN A 131 -11.90 -15.63 -15.64
N LEU A 132 -12.83 -14.83 -15.12
CA LEU A 132 -14.28 -14.97 -15.34
C LEU A 132 -14.77 -14.43 -16.70
N THR A 133 -14.15 -13.37 -17.19
CA THR A 133 -14.62 -12.59 -18.36
C THR A 133 -13.62 -12.54 -19.51
N GLY A 134 -12.37 -12.91 -19.26
CA GLY A 134 -11.26 -12.72 -20.20
C GLY A 134 -10.65 -11.32 -20.19
N SER A 135 -11.20 -10.37 -19.41
CA SER A 135 -10.75 -8.97 -19.40
C SER A 135 -10.84 -8.34 -18.01
N VAL A 136 -9.80 -7.60 -17.62
CA VAL A 136 -9.83 -6.77 -16.40
C VAL A 136 -10.78 -5.58 -16.50
N GLN A 137 -11.24 -5.25 -17.71
CA GLN A 137 -12.15 -4.13 -17.99
C GLN A 137 -13.63 -4.50 -17.91
N ASP A 138 -13.95 -5.79 -17.82
CA ASP A 138 -15.34 -6.27 -17.85
C ASP A 138 -15.88 -6.45 -16.44
N HIS A 139 -16.62 -5.43 -15.95
CA HIS A 139 -17.25 -5.39 -14.64
C HIS A 139 -18.70 -5.91 -14.66
N THR A 140 -19.11 -6.70 -15.67
CA THR A 140 -20.50 -7.21 -15.76
C THR A 140 -20.81 -8.33 -14.76
N LYS A 141 -19.80 -8.85 -14.06
CA LYS A 141 -19.91 -10.00 -13.14
C LYS A 141 -19.35 -9.72 -11.73
N GLU A 142 -19.42 -8.48 -11.24
CA GLU A 142 -18.83 -8.14 -9.94
C GLU A 142 -19.42 -8.95 -8.77
N ASP A 143 -20.72 -9.28 -8.78
CA ASP A 143 -21.32 -10.16 -7.75
C ASP A 143 -20.61 -11.53 -7.68
N GLU A 144 -20.20 -12.07 -8.84
CA GLU A 144 -19.48 -13.34 -8.92
C GLU A 144 -18.01 -13.18 -8.53
N VAL A 145 -17.39 -12.04 -8.84
CA VAL A 145 -16.05 -11.68 -8.36
C VAL A 145 -16.04 -11.63 -6.83
N GLU A 146 -17.01 -10.94 -6.22
CA GLU A 146 -17.17 -10.86 -4.76
C GLU A 146 -17.29 -12.26 -4.15
N ARG A 147 -18.18 -13.09 -4.71
CA ARG A 147 -18.42 -14.45 -4.26
C ARG A 147 -17.14 -15.28 -4.28
N LEU A 148 -16.36 -15.21 -5.37
CA LEU A 148 -15.10 -15.94 -5.50
C LEU A 148 -14.02 -15.41 -4.55
N MET A 149 -13.95 -14.10 -4.33
CA MET A 149 -13.03 -13.53 -3.34
C MET A 149 -13.31 -14.06 -1.93
N LEU A 150 -14.59 -14.10 -1.52
CA LEU A 150 -14.97 -14.64 -0.22
C LEU A 150 -14.69 -16.14 -0.11
N MET A 151 -14.92 -16.91 -1.17
CA MET A 151 -14.56 -18.34 -1.21
C MET A 151 -13.05 -18.57 -1.10
N GLU A 152 -12.24 -17.78 -1.81
CA GLU A 152 -10.78 -17.85 -1.70
C GLU A 152 -10.31 -17.49 -0.29
N LEU A 153 -10.90 -16.45 0.31
CA LEU A 153 -10.61 -16.07 1.68
C LEU A 153 -10.94 -17.22 2.65
N GLU A 154 -12.15 -17.79 2.59
CA GLU A 154 -12.58 -18.90 3.44
C GLU A 154 -11.62 -20.10 3.36
N LYS A 155 -11.26 -20.49 2.13
CA LYS A 155 -10.33 -21.58 1.87
C LYS A 155 -8.95 -21.31 2.50
N ASN A 156 -8.44 -20.09 2.36
CA ASN A 156 -7.08 -19.73 2.74
C ASN A 156 -6.94 -19.41 4.24
N ILE A 157 -8.02 -19.03 4.93
CA ILE A 157 -8.04 -18.87 6.40
C ILE A 157 -7.58 -20.16 7.11
N GLN A 158 -7.87 -21.34 6.54
CA GLN A 158 -7.45 -22.63 7.11
C GLN A 158 -5.93 -22.82 7.12
N LEU A 159 -5.20 -22.13 6.23
CA LEU A 159 -3.74 -22.20 6.12
C LEU A 159 -3.02 -21.37 7.18
N LYS A 160 -3.74 -20.52 7.93
CA LYS A 160 -3.18 -19.63 8.98
C LYS A 160 -2.01 -18.77 8.49
N GLN A 161 -2.04 -18.38 7.23
CA GLN A 161 -1.07 -17.46 6.60
C GLN A 161 -1.67 -16.06 6.54
N THR A 162 -0.81 -15.05 6.41
CA THR A 162 -1.29 -13.69 6.13
C THR A 162 -1.97 -13.65 4.78
N ILE A 163 -3.13 -13.00 4.69
CA ILE A 163 -3.91 -12.85 3.47
C ILE A 163 -4.02 -11.36 3.16
N VAL A 164 -3.72 -10.98 1.92
CA VAL A 164 -3.88 -9.60 1.43
C VAL A 164 -4.99 -9.61 0.40
N ILE A 165 -5.95 -8.71 0.57
CA ILE A 165 -7.10 -8.55 -0.32
C ILE A 165 -6.90 -7.25 -1.10
N ASP A 166 -6.44 -7.36 -2.34
CA ASP A 166 -6.21 -6.26 -3.27
C ASP A 166 -7.41 -6.11 -4.19
N ASP A 167 -8.33 -5.24 -3.78
CA ASP A 167 -9.52 -4.89 -4.53
C ASP A 167 -9.85 -3.40 -4.35
N CYS A 168 -10.46 -2.81 -5.36
CA CYS A 168 -10.82 -1.40 -5.35
C CYS A 168 -12.25 -1.15 -4.89
N GLU A 169 -13.23 -1.92 -5.38
CA GLU A 169 -14.65 -1.58 -5.24
C GLU A 169 -15.27 -2.23 -4.00
N HIS A 170 -15.16 -3.55 -3.87
CA HIS A 170 -15.72 -4.33 -2.78
C HIS A 170 -15.09 -3.95 -1.44
N ASN A 171 -13.78 -3.71 -1.38
CA ASN A 171 -13.13 -3.26 -0.14
C ASN A 171 -13.71 -1.93 0.39
N LEU A 172 -14.20 -1.05 -0.49
CA LEU A 172 -14.88 0.20 -0.12
C LEU A 172 -16.36 -0.02 0.26
N CYS A 173 -16.94 -1.18 -0.03
CA CYS A 173 -18.29 -1.54 0.36
C CYS A 173 -18.36 -2.00 1.83
N PRO A 174 -19.19 -1.36 2.69
CA PRO A 174 -19.34 -1.78 4.09
C PRO A 174 -19.94 -3.18 4.24
N GLU A 175 -20.82 -3.60 3.32
CA GLU A 175 -21.42 -4.94 3.35
C GLU A 175 -20.37 -6.03 3.12
N PHE A 176 -19.47 -5.82 2.15
CA PHE A 176 -18.38 -6.76 1.88
C PHE A 176 -17.40 -6.85 3.05
N ARG A 177 -17.00 -5.71 3.62
CA ARG A 177 -16.13 -5.69 4.82
C ARG A 177 -16.77 -6.43 5.99
N ARG A 178 -18.09 -6.29 6.19
CA ARG A 178 -18.82 -7.04 7.22
C ARG A 178 -18.77 -8.54 6.97
N LYS A 179 -18.97 -9.01 5.72
CA LYS A 179 -18.83 -10.42 5.36
C LYS A 179 -17.42 -10.95 5.71
N ILE A 180 -16.37 -10.16 5.46
CA ILE A 180 -15.00 -10.53 5.86
C ILE A 180 -14.86 -10.60 7.39
N ILE A 181 -15.37 -9.59 8.12
CA ILE A 181 -15.30 -9.56 9.59
C ILE A 181 -16.00 -10.78 10.20
N ASP A 182 -17.17 -11.15 9.68
CA ASP A 182 -17.95 -12.29 10.17
C ASP A 182 -17.29 -13.63 9.83
N LEU A 183 -16.59 -13.71 8.69
CA LEU A 183 -15.90 -14.92 8.23
C LEU A 183 -14.58 -15.17 8.97
N VAL A 184 -13.86 -14.11 9.36
CA VAL A 184 -12.50 -14.20 9.92
C VAL A 184 -12.53 -14.35 11.45
N PRO A 185 -12.00 -15.47 12.00
CA PRO A 185 -11.98 -15.69 13.45
C PRO A 185 -11.01 -14.74 14.16
N SER A 186 -11.56 -13.82 14.97
CA SER A 186 -10.83 -12.77 15.70
C SER A 186 -9.79 -13.29 16.71
N ASP A 187 -9.88 -14.54 17.15
CA ASP A 187 -8.92 -15.19 18.03
C ASP A 187 -7.70 -15.76 17.28
N LYS A 188 -7.77 -15.84 15.94
CA LYS A 188 -6.74 -16.47 15.09
C LYS A 188 -6.09 -15.52 14.10
N PHE A 189 -6.74 -14.40 13.78
CA PHE A 189 -6.24 -13.42 12.81
C PHE A 189 -6.37 -12.00 13.33
N ASN A 190 -5.41 -11.16 12.95
CA ASN A 190 -5.62 -9.72 12.97
C ASN A 190 -6.46 -9.31 11.76
N LEU A 191 -7.49 -8.49 11.97
CA LEU A 191 -8.21 -7.82 10.90
C LEU A 191 -7.67 -6.41 10.73
N VAL A 192 -7.11 -6.15 9.55
CA VAL A 192 -6.24 -5.01 9.32
C VAL A 192 -6.59 -4.30 8.01
N VAL A 193 -6.47 -2.99 8.01
CA VAL A 193 -6.72 -2.13 6.85
C VAL A 193 -5.49 -1.29 6.52
N ARG A 194 -5.24 -1.13 5.23
CA ARG A 194 -4.18 -0.27 4.70
C ARG A 194 -4.80 0.73 3.73
N CYS A 195 -4.82 2.00 4.14
CA CYS A 195 -5.43 3.09 3.38
C CYS A 195 -4.41 3.72 2.42
N PHE A 196 -4.80 3.88 1.15
CA PHE A 196 -4.01 4.51 0.09
C PHE A 196 -4.69 5.79 -0.36
N LEU A 197 -4.42 6.88 0.38
CA LEU A 197 -4.95 8.20 0.06
C LEU A 197 -4.24 8.76 -1.19
N LEU A 198 -4.97 8.82 -2.31
CA LEU A 198 -4.53 9.47 -3.53
C LEU A 198 -5.68 10.28 -4.12
N LYS A 199 -5.42 11.52 -4.53
CA LYS A 199 -6.43 12.34 -5.21
C LYS A 199 -6.69 11.81 -6.63
N PRO A 200 -7.94 11.88 -7.13
CA PRO A 200 -8.31 11.44 -8.49
C PRO A 200 -7.39 11.96 -9.59
N ILE A 201 -7.00 13.24 -9.53
CA ILE A 201 -6.10 13.85 -10.52
C ILE A 201 -4.77 13.10 -10.67
N PHE A 202 -4.18 12.64 -9.57
CA PHE A 202 -2.91 11.90 -9.61
C PHE A 202 -3.11 10.44 -10.03
N ALA A 203 -4.25 9.83 -9.66
CA ALA A 203 -4.60 8.49 -10.12
C ALA A 203 -4.77 8.47 -11.65
N ARG A 204 -5.46 9.47 -12.19
CA ARG A 204 -5.64 9.68 -13.64
C ARG A 204 -4.33 9.79 -14.39
N GLU A 205 -3.39 10.61 -13.89
CA GLU A 205 -2.08 10.74 -14.51
C GLU A 205 -1.32 9.41 -14.56
N ARG A 206 -1.42 8.59 -13.51
CA ARG A 206 -0.84 7.24 -13.48
C ARG A 206 -1.51 6.31 -14.49
N ILE A 207 -2.84 6.31 -14.58
CA ILE A 207 -3.59 5.51 -15.57
C ILE A 207 -3.18 5.87 -17.00
N ILE A 208 -3.10 7.18 -17.31
CA ILE A 208 -2.69 7.65 -18.64
C ILE A 208 -1.27 7.19 -18.96
N LYS A 209 -0.36 7.28 -17.98
CA LYS A 209 1.02 6.80 -18.15
C LYS A 209 1.07 5.29 -18.39
N ASP A 210 0.40 4.51 -17.55
CA ASP A 210 0.36 3.05 -17.64
C ASP A 210 -0.27 2.57 -18.95
N SER A 211 -1.32 3.24 -19.41
CA SER A 211 -1.95 2.99 -20.71
C SER A 211 -1.00 3.28 -21.87
N LYS A 212 -0.26 4.40 -21.84
CA LYS A 212 0.78 4.72 -22.83
C LYS A 212 1.93 3.72 -22.84
N GLU A 213 2.27 3.16 -21.68
CA GLU A 213 3.27 2.10 -21.52
C GLU A 213 2.75 0.71 -21.96
N GLY A 214 1.48 0.59 -22.37
CA GLY A 214 0.89 -0.67 -22.83
C GLY A 214 0.57 -1.65 -21.71
N LYS A 215 0.48 -1.18 -20.45
CA LYS A 215 0.09 -2.05 -19.32
C LYS A 215 -1.38 -2.43 -19.46
N LYS A 216 -1.68 -3.72 -19.23
CA LYS A 216 -3.03 -4.27 -19.26
C LYS A 216 -3.73 -4.12 -17.90
N LEU A 217 -3.93 -2.88 -17.47
CA LEU A 217 -4.62 -2.53 -16.22
C LEU A 217 -5.99 -1.93 -16.53
N TYR A 218 -6.89 -1.95 -15.55
CA TYR A 218 -8.18 -1.24 -15.63
C TYR A 218 -7.97 0.26 -15.91
N VAL A 219 -8.79 0.82 -16.81
CA VAL A 219 -8.69 2.24 -17.21
C VAL A 219 -9.95 2.97 -16.73
N ALA A 220 -9.90 3.43 -15.49
CA ALA A 220 -10.98 4.20 -14.88
C ALA A 220 -11.16 5.56 -15.57
N THR A 221 -12.41 5.97 -15.71
CA THR A 221 -12.82 7.31 -16.14
C THR A 221 -12.68 8.33 -15.00
N ASP A 222 -12.68 9.62 -15.36
CA ASP A 222 -12.57 10.71 -14.37
C ASP A 222 -13.76 10.69 -13.40
N LEU A 223 -14.97 10.38 -13.88
CA LEU A 223 -16.18 10.29 -13.05
C LEU A 223 -16.10 9.13 -12.06
N GLU A 224 -15.60 7.97 -12.48
CA GLU A 224 -15.41 6.80 -11.60
C GLU A 224 -14.37 7.09 -10.52
N LEU A 225 -13.27 7.74 -10.85
CA LEU A 225 -12.24 8.09 -9.87
C LEU A 225 -12.76 9.07 -8.80
N GLU A 226 -13.55 10.07 -9.20
CA GLU A 226 -14.19 11.00 -8.27
C GLU A 226 -15.22 10.26 -7.38
N GLY A 227 -16.04 9.38 -7.97
CA GLY A 227 -17.00 8.56 -7.22
C GLY A 227 -16.32 7.66 -6.17
N LEU A 228 -15.24 6.98 -6.57
CA LEU A 228 -14.45 6.13 -5.66
C LEU A 228 -13.74 6.94 -4.57
N ALA A 229 -13.34 8.18 -4.85
CA ALA A 229 -12.73 9.05 -3.85
C ALA A 229 -13.74 9.46 -2.77
N LEU A 230 -14.97 9.81 -3.15
CA LEU A 230 -16.05 10.08 -2.21
C LEU A 230 -16.36 8.84 -1.35
N GLN A 231 -16.49 7.67 -1.99
CA GLN A 231 -16.75 6.41 -1.28
C GLN A 231 -15.60 6.04 -0.33
N PHE A 232 -14.36 6.34 -0.70
CA PHE A 232 -13.20 6.14 0.17
C PHE A 232 -13.21 7.05 1.40
N ASP A 233 -13.57 8.33 1.23
CA ASP A 233 -13.70 9.27 2.35
C ASP A 233 -14.80 8.82 3.32
N GLU A 234 -15.96 8.40 2.81
CA GLU A 234 -17.05 7.81 3.62
C GLU A 234 -16.57 6.55 4.36
N THR A 235 -15.86 5.66 3.64
CA THR A 235 -15.31 4.44 4.22
C THR A 235 -14.36 4.73 5.37
N GLN A 236 -13.50 5.75 5.29
CA GLN A 236 -12.59 6.11 6.38
C GLN A 236 -13.30 6.50 7.67
N GLU A 237 -14.50 7.07 7.57
CA GLU A 237 -15.31 7.38 8.73
C GLU A 237 -15.87 6.12 9.38
N ASP A 238 -16.34 5.18 8.55
CA ASP A 238 -16.93 3.90 8.98
C ASP A 238 -15.91 2.96 9.64
N LEU A 239 -14.67 2.91 9.13
CA LEU A 239 -13.60 2.06 9.67
C LEU A 239 -13.37 2.24 11.17
N LYS A 240 -13.65 3.44 11.72
CA LYS A 240 -13.53 3.73 13.16
C LYS A 240 -14.48 2.90 14.01
N ASN A 241 -15.59 2.45 13.44
CA ASN A 241 -16.64 1.72 14.12
C ASN A 241 -16.60 0.20 13.84
N GLU A 242 -15.91 -0.23 12.79
CA GLU A 242 -15.86 -1.63 12.33
C GLU A 242 -14.88 -2.52 13.11
N GLY A 243 -14.04 -1.93 13.97
CA GLY A 243 -13.06 -2.70 14.76
C GLY A 243 -11.87 -3.20 13.93
N LEU A 244 -11.61 -2.58 12.78
CA LEU A 244 -10.44 -2.86 11.94
C LEU A 244 -9.22 -2.06 12.42
N ILE A 245 -8.03 -2.66 12.35
CA ILE A 245 -6.78 -2.02 12.76
C ILE A 245 -6.13 -1.34 11.54
N GLU A 246 -5.85 -0.05 11.60
CA GLU A 246 -5.19 0.66 10.50
C GLU A 246 -3.65 0.54 10.58
N ILE A 247 -3.02 0.09 9.49
CA ILE A 247 -1.56 0.14 9.33
C ILE A 247 -1.15 1.53 8.86
N LYS A 248 -0.43 2.25 9.72
CA LYS A 248 0.19 3.53 9.38
C LYS A 248 1.65 3.33 8.94
N ASP A 249 2.11 4.21 8.07
CA ASP A 249 3.53 4.37 7.71
C ASP A 249 4.37 5.00 8.83
#